data_AF-A0A8X6WZ02-F1
#
_entry.id   AF-A0A8X6WZ02-F1
#
_cell.length_a   1.000
_cell.length_b   1.000
_cell.length_c   1.000
_cell.angle_alpha   90.00
_cell.angle_beta   90.00
_cell.angle_gamma   90.00
#
_symmetry.space_group_name_H-M   'P 1'
#
loop_
_entity.id
_entity.type
_entity.pdbx_description
1 polymer ?
#
loop_
_entity_poly.entity_id
_entity_poly.type
_entity_poly.pdbx_seq_one_letter_code
_entity_poly.pdbx_strand_id
1 'polypeptide(L)'
;MGLANTIACVAAFTFPVLVGIMTNEEQTLEQWNKIFMMCIALIMSSGIIFCVFGSADVQSWNYPENEETDKKPTKENKVEGSVETTEKPMDAVVHL
;
A
#
# COMPACT_ATOMS: atom_id res chain seq x y z
N MET A 1 13.41 5.12 -5.78
CA MET A 1 13.17 3.71 -5.37
C MET A 1 14.18 3.23 -4.31
N GLY A 2 14.60 4.06 -3.34
CA GLY A 2 15.58 3.63 -2.32
C GLY A 2 15.04 3.86 -0.93
N LEU A 3 14.83 5.13 -0.59
CA LEU A 3 14.33 5.56 0.72
C LEU A 3 12.96 4.95 1.09
N ALA A 4 12.01 4.93 0.14
CA ALA A 4 10.70 4.33 0.40
C ALA A 4 10.80 2.83 0.73
N ASN A 5 11.71 2.11 0.06
CA ASN A 5 11.92 0.68 0.30
C ASN A 5 12.60 0.43 1.65
N THR A 6 13.58 1.25 2.05
CA THR A 6 14.23 1.11 3.36
C THR A 6 13.26 1.38 4.50
N ILE A 7 12.42 2.42 4.40
CA ILE A 7 11.38 2.72 5.38
C ILE A 7 10.38 1.56 5.47
N ALA A 8 9.97 1.00 4.32
CA ALA A 8 9.09 -0.17 4.29
C ALA A 8 9.71 -1.39 4.98
N CYS A 9 11.00 -1.67 4.73
CA CYS A 9 11.71 -2.77 5.39
C CYS A 9 11.81 -2.59 6.91
N VAL A 10 12.10 -1.38 7.40
CA VAL A 10 12.18 -1.10 8.85
C VAL A 10 10.81 -1.29 9.51
N ALA A 11 9.74 -0.80 8.88
CA ALA A 11 8.38 -0.99 9.35
C ALA A 11 8.01 -2.49 9.39
N ALA A 12 8.34 -3.23 8.34
CA ALA A 12 8.10 -4.66 8.24
C ALA A 12 8.90 -5.48 9.26
N PHE A 13 10.09 -5.03 9.65
CA PHE A 13 10.88 -5.68 10.71
C PHE A 13 10.33 -5.38 12.12
N THR A 14 9.84 -4.16 12.34
CA THR A 14 9.32 -3.73 13.65
C THR A 14 8.04 -4.49 14.03
N PHE A 15 7.22 -4.83 13.05
CA PHE A 15 5.92 -5.47 13.29
C PHE A 15 6.02 -6.88 13.92
N PRO A 16 6.84 -7.83 13.42
CA PRO A 16 7.06 -9.13 14.06
C PRO A 16 7.64 -9.04 15.47
N VAL A 17 8.53 -8.07 15.73
CA VAL A 17 9.09 -7.85 17.08
C VAL A 17 7.98 -7.45 18.05
N LEU A 18 7.10 -6.54 17.62
CA LEU A 18 5.97 -6.07 18.42
C LEU A 18 4.97 -7.20 18.73
N VAL A 19 4.64 -8.01 17.71
CA VAL A 19 3.77 -9.19 17.86
C VAL A 19 4.43 -10.24 18.77
N GLY A 20 5.74 -10.47 18.64
CA GLY A 20 6.49 -11.41 19.47
C GLY A 20 6.47 -11.06 20.96
N ILE A 21 6.51 -9.77 21.29
CA ILE A 21 6.38 -9.28 22.68
C ILE A 21 4.93 -9.44 23.16
N MET A 22 3.95 -9.05 22.34
CA MET A 22 2.52 -9.15 22.67
C MET A 22 2.05 -10.59 22.95
N THR A 23 2.69 -11.59 22.32
CA THR A 23 2.27 -12.99 22.42
C THR A 23 3.18 -13.85 23.31
N ASN A 24 4.16 -13.24 24.01
CA ASN A 24 5.08 -13.97 24.91
C ASN A 24 4.43 -14.36 26.24
N GLU A 25 3.46 -13.57 26.70
CA GLU A 25 2.85 -13.75 28.03
C GLU A 25 1.84 -14.90 28.02
N GLU A 26 0.92 -14.98 27.04
CA GLU A 26 -0.02 -16.10 26.85
C GLU A 26 -0.47 -16.16 25.37
N GLN A 27 -0.82 -17.34 24.84
CA GLN A 27 -1.35 -17.49 23.47
C GLN A 27 -2.88 -17.56 23.50
N THR A 28 -3.52 -16.60 24.17
CA THR A 28 -4.98 -16.61 24.32
C THR A 28 -5.69 -15.89 23.16
N LEU A 29 -6.96 -16.23 22.93
CA LEU A 29 -7.81 -15.55 21.94
C LEU A 29 -7.93 -14.03 22.21
N GLU A 30 -7.78 -13.61 23.47
CA GLU A 30 -7.89 -12.20 23.85
C GLU A 30 -6.70 -11.36 23.34
N GLN A 31 -5.47 -11.90 23.38
CA GLN A 31 -4.29 -11.23 22.82
C GLN A 31 -4.37 -11.09 21.30
N TRP A 32 -4.88 -12.11 20.60
CA TRP A 32 -5.09 -12.02 19.16
C TRP A 32 -6.09 -10.90 18.79
N ASN A 33 -7.16 -10.72 19.57
CA ASN A 33 -8.08 -9.61 19.36
C ASN A 33 -7.38 -8.25 19.52
N LYS A 34 -6.48 -8.11 20.51
CA LYS A 34 -5.65 -6.89 20.69
C LYS A 34 -4.76 -6.63 19.47
N ILE A 35 -4.15 -7.68 18.89
CA ILE A 35 -3.34 -7.56 17.67
C ILE A 35 -4.21 -7.11 16.49
N PHE A 36 -5.40 -7.68 16.31
CA PHE A 36 -6.32 -7.26 15.25
C PHE A 36 -6.74 -5.79 15.39
N MET A 37 -7.07 -5.34 16.59
CA MET A 37 -7.38 -3.94 16.87
C MET A 37 -6.19 -3.02 16.54
N MET A 38 -4.96 -3.45 16.83
CA MET A 38 -3.75 -2.71 16.47
C MET A 38 -3.55 -2.63 14.94
N CYS A 39 -3.77 -3.73 14.21
CA CYS A 39 -3.69 -3.73 12.75
C CYS A 39 -4.71 -2.74 12.14
N ILE A 40 -5.95 -2.74 12.64
CA ILE A 40 -6.98 -1.80 12.21
C ILE A 40 -6.53 -0.36 12.46
N ALA A 41 -6.00 -0.06 13.65
CA ALA A 41 -5.47 1.26 13.98
C ALA A 41 -4.30 1.68 13.08
N LEU A 42 -3.39 0.76 12.74
CA LEU A 42 -2.27 1.03 11.84
C LEU A 42 -2.74 1.34 10.42
N ILE A 43 -3.68 0.56 9.88
CA ILE A 43 -4.22 0.79 8.53
C ILE A 43 -5.01 2.11 8.50
N MET A 44 -5.84 2.37 9.50
CA MET A 44 -6.58 3.62 9.63
C MET A 44 -5.65 4.83 9.74
N SER A 45 -4.59 4.76 10.55
CA SER A 45 -3.63 5.87 10.68
C SER A 45 -2.87 6.13 9.39
N SER A 46 -2.46 5.09 8.66
CA SER A 46 -1.89 5.24 7.31
C SER A 46 -2.84 5.98 6.36
N GLY A 47 -4.13 5.59 6.35
CA GLY A 47 -5.17 6.27 5.58
C GLY A 47 -5.36 7.73 5.99
N ILE A 48 -5.37 8.03 7.28
CA ILE A 48 -5.49 9.40 7.80
C ILE A 48 -4.28 10.26 7.37
N ILE A 49 -3.07 9.73 7.47
CA ILE A 49 -1.85 10.43 7.04
C ILE A 49 -1.94 10.74 5.54
N PHE A 50 -2.39 9.78 4.73
CA PHE A 50 -2.63 10.01 3.31
C PHE A 50 -3.74 11.04 3.07
N CYS A 51 -4.82 11.03 3.84
CA CYS A 51 -5.88 12.04 3.71
C CYS A 51 -5.43 13.45 4.08
N VAL A 52 -4.51 13.60 5.04
CA VAL A 52 -4.02 14.91 5.50
C VAL A 52 -2.91 15.46 4.60
N PHE A 53 -1.99 14.61 4.15
CA PHE A 53 -0.79 15.02 3.41
C PHE A 53 -0.77 14.61 1.93
N GLY A 54 -1.64 13.69 1.53
CA GLY A 54 -1.73 13.22 0.16
C GLY A 54 -2.38 14.27 -0.74
N SER A 55 -1.77 14.47 -1.91
CA SER A 55 -2.42 15.18 -3.02
C SER A 55 -2.67 14.19 -4.16
N ALA A 56 -3.83 14.32 -4.79
CA ALA A 56 -4.18 13.57 -6.00
C ALA A 56 -3.58 14.19 -7.28
N ASP A 57 -2.83 15.29 -7.15
CA ASP A 57 -2.16 15.91 -8.28
C ASP A 57 -0.92 15.13 -8.71
N VAL A 58 -0.71 15.10 -10.03
CA VAL A 58 0.49 14.56 -10.66
C VAL A 58 1.71 15.29 -10.12
N GLN A 59 2.60 14.56 -9.45
CA GLN A 59 3.79 15.14 -8.84
C GLN A 59 4.77 15.59 -9.92
N SER A 60 5.51 16.68 -9.69
CA SER A 60 6.37 17.33 -10.70
C SER A 60 7.46 16.42 -11.27
N TRP A 61 7.90 15.41 -10.52
CA TRP A 61 8.87 14.40 -10.97
C TRP A 61 8.29 13.40 -11.97
N ASN A 62 6.97 13.41 -12.22
CA ASN A 62 6.30 12.50 -13.14
C ASN A 62 6.34 12.97 -14.60
N TYR A 63 6.83 14.18 -14.89
CA TYR A 63 7.03 14.63 -16.26
C TYR A 63 8.44 14.24 -16.72
N PRO A 64 8.60 13.51 -17.84
CA PRO A 64 9.91 13.36 -18.48
C PRO A 64 10.40 14.75 -18.93
N GLU A 65 11.70 15.02 -18.80
CA GLU A 65 12.35 16.33 -19.00
C GLU A 65 12.33 16.87 -20.45
N ASN A 66 11.40 16.43 -21.28
CA ASN A 66 11.19 17.03 -22.59
C ASN A 66 9.73 17.40 -22.68
N GLU A 67 9.48 18.70 -22.83
CA GLU A 67 8.38 19.37 -23.56
C GLU A 67 8.03 20.66 -22.80
N GLU A 68 8.89 21.67 -22.99
CA GLU A 68 8.38 23.03 -22.99
C GLU A 68 7.34 23.13 -24.10
N THR A 69 6.04 23.19 -23.76
CA THR A 69 5.08 24.15 -24.32
C THR A 69 3.67 23.95 -23.75
N ASP A 70 3.23 24.98 -23.03
CA ASP A 70 1.90 25.60 -23.12
C ASP A 70 0.59 24.80 -22.86
N LYS A 71 -0.13 25.31 -21.84
CA LYS A 71 -1.61 25.44 -21.67
C LYS A 71 -2.39 24.31 -20.98
N LYS A 72 -2.82 24.61 -19.75
CA LYS A 72 -4.12 24.19 -19.16
C LYS A 72 -5.28 24.70 -20.07
N PRO A 73 -6.44 24.00 -20.23
CA PRO A 73 -7.41 23.89 -19.13
C PRO A 73 -8.36 22.63 -19.10
N THR A 74 -8.80 22.25 -17.89
CA THR A 74 -10.22 22.04 -17.51
C THR A 74 -11.05 20.82 -18.02
N LYS A 75 -11.38 19.93 -17.05
CA LYS A 75 -12.68 19.24 -16.73
C LYS A 75 -13.01 17.81 -17.23
N GLU A 76 -13.66 17.11 -16.28
CA GLU A 76 -14.82 16.19 -16.38
C GLU A 76 -14.66 14.65 -16.33
N ASN A 77 -15.21 14.12 -15.23
CA ASN A 77 -15.80 12.80 -14.93
C ASN A 77 -15.79 11.67 -15.99
N LYS A 78 -15.41 10.44 -15.56
CA LYS A 78 -16.26 9.24 -15.70
C LYS A 78 -15.85 8.10 -14.75
N VAL A 79 -16.84 7.57 -14.04
CA VAL A 79 -16.80 6.33 -13.24
C VAL A 79 -16.84 5.12 -14.17
N GLU A 80 -15.90 4.19 -14.03
CA GLU A 80 -15.97 2.78 -14.49
C GLU A 80 -14.74 2.08 -13.86
N GLY A 81 -14.83 1.09 -12.99
CA GLY A 81 -15.75 -0.03 -13.02
C GLY A 81 -15.13 -1.22 -13.76
N SER A 82 -14.00 -1.75 -13.29
CA SER A 82 -13.51 -3.07 -13.71
C SER A 82 -12.49 -3.62 -12.71
N VAL A 83 -13.00 -4.47 -11.82
CA VAL A 83 -12.24 -5.52 -11.14
C VAL A 83 -11.67 -6.43 -12.24
N GLU A 84 -10.35 -6.53 -12.36
CA GLU A 84 -9.70 -7.46 -13.28
C GLU A 84 -8.95 -8.53 -12.47
N THR A 85 -9.70 -9.59 -12.14
CA THR A 85 -9.13 -10.92 -11.88
C THR A 85 -8.59 -11.43 -13.20
N THR A 86 -7.27 -11.51 -13.36
CA THR A 86 -6.67 -12.26 -14.49
C THR A 86 -5.98 -13.50 -13.96
N GLU A 87 -6.74 -14.58 -14.03
CA GLU A 87 -6.30 -15.96 -13.95
C GLU A 87 -5.16 -16.18 -14.97
N LYS A 88 -3.97 -16.59 -14.50
CA LYS A 88 -2.98 -17.22 -15.37
C LYS A 88 -3.25 -18.72 -15.36
N PRO A 89 -3.66 -19.35 -16.48
CA PRO A 89 -3.97 -20.77 -16.51
C PRO A 89 -2.70 -21.61 -16.36
N MET A 90 -2.78 -22.61 -15.48
CA MET A 90 -1.98 -23.83 -15.53
C MET A 90 -2.20 -24.48 -16.89
N ASP A 91 -1.19 -24.52 -17.77
CA ASP A 91 -1.10 -25.44 -18.94
C ASP A 91 0.28 -25.37 -19.62
N ALA A 92 1.35 -25.65 -18.88
CA ALA A 92 2.66 -25.89 -19.50
C ALA A 92 3.42 -27.01 -18.78
N VAL A 93 2.75 -28.16 -18.61
CA VAL A 93 3.41 -29.46 -18.59
C VAL A 93 3.07 -30.11 -19.92
N VAL A 94 4.10 -30.68 -20.56
CA VAL A 94 4.11 -31.56 -21.76
C VAL A 94 4.96 -30.98 -22.91
N HIS A 95 6.05 -31.71 -23.17
CA HIS A 95 7.08 -31.56 -24.23
C HIS A 95 8.37 -30.78 -23.88
N LEU A 96 9.17 -31.32 -22.96
CA LEU A 96 10.42 -32.07 -23.25
C LEU A 96 11.06 -32.60 -21.96
#